data_AF-A0A7Z9LWI9-F1
#
_entry.id   AF-A0A7Z9LWI9-F1
#
_cell.length_a   1.000
_cell.length_b   1.000
_cell.length_c   1.000
_cell.angle_alpha   90.00
_cell.angle_beta   90.00
_cell.angle_gamma   90.00
#
_symmetry.space_group_name_H-M   'P 1'
#
loop_
_entity.id
_entity.type
_entity.pdbx_description
1 polymer ?
#
loop_
_entity_poly.entity_id
_entity_poly.type
_entity_poly.pdbx_seq_one_letter_code
_entity_poly.pdbx_strand_id
1 'polypeptide(L)'
;VISQPFIGALADKINKRNFIILLLSMHLVWPILLNIIISNTSIIWIAVIIYGIASVSLYTVTLAYLGERVNVAELSIATSVFIIVFESGEFFGPIIVGSSMDYFGNIGFIYSLISFTFLSLLFGLIRTVYIKNKNGI
;
A
#
# COMPACT_ATOMS: atom_id res chain seq x y z
N VAL A 1 -12.43 1.02 7.21
CA VAL A 1 -13.44 0.14 7.83
C VAL A 1 -14.67 -0.01 6.93
N ILE A 2 -15.39 1.07 6.59
CA ILE A 2 -16.62 1.00 5.77
C ILE A 2 -16.37 0.35 4.39
N SER A 3 -15.23 0.61 3.75
CA SER A 3 -14.89 0.02 2.45
C SER A 3 -14.46 -1.45 2.51
N GLN A 4 -14.05 -1.97 3.67
CA GLN A 4 -13.39 -3.27 3.77
C GLN A 4 -14.25 -4.46 3.33
N PRO A 5 -15.55 -4.56 3.68
CA PRO A 5 -16.38 -5.68 3.22
C PRO A 5 -16.50 -5.74 1.70
N PHE A 6 -16.62 -4.58 1.04
CA PHE A 6 -16.73 -4.48 -0.42
C PHE A 6 -15.41 -4.84 -1.10
N ILE A 7 -14.29 -4.33 -0.57
CA ILE A 7 -12.95 -4.63 -1.10
C ILE A 7 -12.59 -6.10 -0.88
N GLY A 8 -12.93 -6.69 0.27
CA GLY A 8 -12.76 -8.12 0.53
C GLY A 8 -13.52 -8.96 -0.49
N ALA A 9 -14.82 -8.69 -0.65
CA ALA A 9 -15.66 -9.40 -1.63
C ALA A 9 -15.18 -9.23 -3.08
N LEU A 10 -14.58 -8.08 -3.42
CA LEU A 10 -13.95 -7.87 -4.72
C LEU A 10 -12.64 -8.67 -4.85
N ALA A 11 -11.80 -8.65 -3.82
CA ALA A 11 -10.52 -9.35 -3.78
C ALA A 11 -10.65 -10.88 -3.89
N ASP A 12 -11.79 -11.42 -3.49
CA ASP A 12 -12.11 -12.84 -3.67
C ASP A 12 -12.39 -13.22 -5.13
N LYS A 13 -12.75 -12.25 -5.97
CA LYS A 13 -13.13 -12.47 -7.38
C LYS A 13 -12.01 -12.12 -8.37
N ILE A 14 -11.03 -11.32 -7.96
CA ILE A 14 -9.96 -10.83 -8.84
C ILE A 14 -8.59 -11.33 -8.40
N ASN A 15 -7.62 -11.24 -9.29
CA ASN A 15 -6.24 -11.59 -8.97
C ASN A 15 -5.69 -10.63 -7.90
N LYS A 16 -5.55 -11.11 -6.66
CA LYS A 16 -5.08 -10.33 -5.51
C LYS A 16 -3.70 -9.72 -5.72
N ARG A 17 -2.79 -10.40 -6.44
CA ARG A 17 -1.44 -9.86 -6.75
C ARG A 17 -1.53 -8.62 -7.63
N ASN A 18 -2.31 -8.68 -8.71
CA ASN A 18 -2.52 -7.53 -9.59
C ASN A 18 -3.26 -6.40 -8.86
N PHE A 19 -4.19 -6.75 -7.98
CA PHE A 19 -4.92 -5.76 -7.20
C PHE A 19 -4.01 -5.02 -6.21
N ILE A 20 -3.08 -5.71 -5.54
CA ILE A 20 -2.06 -5.07 -4.69
C ILE A 20 -1.21 -4.08 -5.51
N ILE A 21 -0.79 -4.46 -6.72
CA ILE A 21 0.00 -3.57 -7.61
C ILE A 21 -0.81 -2.33 -8.01
N LEU A 22 -2.10 -2.50 -8.33
CA LEU A 22 -3.00 -1.39 -8.62
C LEU A 22 -3.13 -0.43 -7.42
N LEU A 23 -3.36 -0.97 -6.22
CA LEU A 23 -3.50 -0.18 -5.00
C LEU A 23 -2.21 0.58 -4.66
N LEU A 24 -1.04 -0.06 -4.81
CA LEU A 24 0.26 0.60 -4.65
C LEU A 24 0.48 1.71 -5.68
N SER A 25 0.04 1.50 -6.92
CA SER A 25 0.12 2.52 -7.97
C SER A 25 -0.75 3.75 -7.63
N MET A 26 -1.96 3.53 -7.10
CA MET A 26 -2.81 4.62 -6.60
C MET A 26 -2.15 5.40 -5.45
N HIS A 27 -1.41 4.72 -4.56
CA HIS A 27 -0.67 5.39 -3.48
C HIS A 27 0.51 6.23 -3.98
N LEU A 28 1.13 5.85 -5.10
CA LEU A 28 2.21 6.64 -5.69
C LEU A 28 1.69 7.92 -6.36
N VAL A 29 0.52 7.84 -7.01
CA VAL A 29 -0.10 8.98 -7.71
C VAL A 29 -0.57 10.06 -6.73
N TRP A 30 -1.04 9.64 -5.55
CA TRP A 30 -1.66 10.57 -4.60
C TRP A 30 -0.75 11.70 -4.09
N PRO A 31 0.46 11.44 -3.55
CA PRO A 31 1.37 12.50 -3.11
C PRO A 31 1.71 13.50 -4.21
N ILE A 32 1.80 13.03 -5.47
CA ILE A 32 2.05 13.88 -6.64
C ILE A 32 0.87 14.83 -6.87
N LEU A 33 -0.36 14.30 -6.83
CA LEU A 33 -1.57 15.11 -6.95
C LEU A 33 -1.72 16.12 -5.81
N LEU A 34 -1.39 15.72 -4.58
CA LEU A 34 -1.44 16.60 -3.42
C LEU A 34 -0.48 17.78 -3.55
N ASN A 35 0.72 17.55 -4.11
CA ASN A 35 1.69 18.61 -4.36
C ASN A 35 1.19 19.63 -5.42
N ILE A 36 0.46 19.17 -6.44
CA ILE A 36 0.00 20.01 -7.56
C ILE A 36 -1.29 20.78 -7.22
N ILE A 37 -2.23 20.14 -6.51
CA ILE A 37 -3.62 20.62 -6.37
C ILE A 37 -3.91 21.22 -4.98
N ILE A 38 -2.87 21.61 -4.25
CA ILE A 38 -2.97 22.04 -2.84
C ILE A 38 -3.90 23.27 -2.63
N SER A 39 -4.21 24.00 -3.69
CA SER A 39 -5.05 25.21 -3.66
C SER A 39 -6.56 24.95 -3.78
N ASN A 40 -7.00 23.75 -4.19
CA ASN A 40 -8.42 23.44 -4.37
C ASN A 40 -8.91 22.41 -3.34
N THR A 41 -9.51 22.92 -2.26
CA THR A 41 -10.01 22.12 -1.14
C THR A 41 -10.93 20.98 -1.57
N SER A 42 -11.87 21.20 -2.48
CA SER A 42 -12.83 20.17 -2.91
C SER A 42 -12.16 18.97 -3.59
N ILE A 43 -11.13 19.22 -4.40
CA ILE A 43 -10.37 18.15 -5.07
C ILE A 43 -9.55 17.36 -4.06
N ILE A 44 -8.97 18.04 -3.06
CA ILE A 44 -8.24 17.40 -1.97
C ILE A 44 -9.15 16.44 -1.20
N TRP A 45 -10.37 16.83 -0.85
CA TRP A 45 -11.32 15.95 -0.14
C TRP A 45 -11.59 14.65 -0.90
N ILE A 46 -11.93 14.74 -2.18
CA ILE A 46 -12.23 13.56 -3.02
C ILE A 46 -11.02 12.63 -3.06
N ALA A 47 -9.84 13.20 -3.21
CA ALA A 47 -8.65 12.41 -3.43
C ALA A 47 -8.08 11.84 -2.10
N VAL A 48 -8.28 12.51 -0.96
CA VAL A 48 -8.09 11.92 0.39
C VAL A 48 -9.01 10.73 0.60
N ILE A 49 -10.28 10.80 0.17
CA ILE A 49 -11.22 9.68 0.27
C ILE A 49 -10.73 8.48 -0.55
N ILE A 50 -10.33 8.71 -1.81
CA ILE A 50 -9.79 7.65 -2.68
C ILE A 50 -8.53 7.04 -2.06
N TYR A 51 -7.63 7.88 -1.55
CA TYR A 51 -6.42 7.42 -0.88
C TYR A 51 -6.72 6.60 0.37
N GLY A 52 -7.65 7.05 1.21
CA GLY A 52 -8.09 6.32 2.41
C GLY A 52 -8.69 4.96 2.08
N ILE A 53 -9.51 4.88 1.01
CA ILE A 53 -10.04 3.61 0.52
C ILE A 53 -8.89 2.69 0.08
N ALA A 54 -7.97 3.19 -0.74
CA ALA A 54 -6.84 2.41 -1.22
C ALA A 54 -5.96 1.92 -0.06
N SER A 55 -5.67 2.77 0.91
CA SER A 55 -4.80 2.48 2.06
C SER A 55 -5.36 1.35 2.91
N VAL A 56 -6.62 1.47 3.31
CA VAL A 56 -7.28 0.41 4.09
C VAL A 56 -7.41 -0.89 3.29
N SER A 57 -7.55 -0.79 1.97
CA SER A 57 -7.63 -1.96 1.07
C SER A 57 -6.33 -2.77 1.04
N LEU A 58 -5.17 -2.12 1.10
CA LEU A 58 -3.88 -2.82 1.06
C LEU A 58 -3.74 -3.84 2.20
N TYR A 59 -4.14 -3.47 3.41
CA TYR A 59 -4.13 -4.40 4.56
C TYR A 59 -5.01 -5.63 4.29
N THR A 60 -6.28 -5.39 3.93
CA THR A 60 -7.26 -6.46 3.70
C THR A 60 -6.85 -7.40 2.57
N VAL A 61 -6.45 -6.85 1.41
CA VAL A 61 -6.11 -7.64 0.22
C VAL A 61 -4.79 -8.40 0.43
N THR A 62 -3.80 -7.79 1.08
CA THR A 62 -2.50 -8.44 1.31
C THR A 62 -2.63 -9.56 2.33
N LEU A 63 -3.44 -9.38 3.38
CA LEU A 63 -3.72 -10.44 4.35
C LEU A 63 -4.45 -11.61 3.70
N ALA A 64 -5.46 -11.35 2.86
CA ALA A 64 -6.13 -12.39 2.08
C ALA A 64 -5.16 -13.11 1.12
N TYR A 65 -4.26 -12.36 0.47
CA TYR A 65 -3.24 -12.92 -0.40
C TYR A 65 -2.21 -13.78 0.35
N LEU A 66 -1.87 -13.42 1.60
CA LEU A 66 -1.02 -14.25 2.46
C LEU A 66 -1.70 -15.60 2.74
N GLY A 67 -2.99 -15.58 3.10
CA GLY A 67 -3.77 -16.79 3.40
C GLY A 67 -3.85 -17.77 2.22
N GLU A 68 -3.85 -17.28 0.98
CA GLU A 68 -3.80 -18.13 -0.23
C GLU A 68 -2.44 -18.79 -0.47
N ARG A 69 -1.38 -18.33 0.19
CA ARG A 69 0.01 -18.70 -0.11
C ARG A 69 0.68 -19.50 1.00
N VAL A 70 0.02 -19.66 2.14
CA VAL A 70 0.54 -20.38 3.30
C VAL A 70 -0.36 -21.57 3.63
N ASN A 71 0.23 -22.63 4.16
CA ASN A 71 -0.55 -23.77 4.61
C ASN A 71 -1.39 -23.39 5.83
N VAL A 72 -2.54 -24.05 6.01
CA VAL A 72 -3.44 -23.79 7.15
C VAL A 72 -2.74 -23.94 8.50
N ALA A 73 -1.82 -24.91 8.62
CA ALA A 73 -1.03 -25.14 9.83
C ALA A 73 -0.08 -23.98 10.17
N GLU A 74 0.36 -23.20 9.17
CA GLU A 74 1.32 -22.11 9.32
C GLU A 74 0.62 -20.74 9.35
N LEU A 75 -0.69 -20.69 9.05
CA LEU A 75 -1.46 -19.47 8.86
C LEU A 75 -1.41 -18.53 10.07
N SER A 76 -1.46 -19.08 11.29
CA SER A 76 -1.38 -18.29 12.52
C SER A 76 -0.03 -17.58 12.63
N ILE A 77 1.07 -18.30 12.43
CA ILE A 77 2.43 -17.75 12.50
C ILE A 77 2.65 -16.72 11.38
N ALA A 78 2.24 -17.05 10.15
CA ALA A 78 2.35 -16.14 9.02
C ALA A 78 1.59 -14.82 9.27
N THR A 79 0.37 -14.90 9.83
CA THR A 79 -0.42 -13.72 10.18
C THR A 79 0.25 -12.90 11.29
N SER A 80 0.84 -13.54 12.30
CA SER A 80 1.61 -12.84 13.33
C SER A 80 2.80 -12.08 12.75
N VAL A 81 3.58 -12.71 11.87
CA VAL A 81 4.71 -12.05 11.19
C VAL A 81 4.21 -10.89 10.33
N PHE A 82 3.11 -11.07 9.61
CA PHE A 82 2.50 -10.00 8.81
C PHE A 82 2.11 -8.80 9.66
N ILE A 83 1.43 -9.02 10.79
CA ILE A 83 1.06 -7.95 11.73
C ILE A 83 2.31 -7.26 12.28
N ILE A 84 3.32 -8.01 12.74
CA ILE A 84 4.57 -7.42 13.25
C ILE A 84 5.22 -6.49 12.22
N VAL A 85 5.29 -6.93 10.95
CA VAL A 85 5.84 -6.10 9.87
C VAL A 85 4.96 -4.87 9.62
N PHE A 86 3.64 -5.03 9.59
CA PHE A 86 2.71 -3.94 9.37
C PHE A 86 2.80 -2.87 10.47
N GLU A 87 2.72 -3.28 11.74
CA GLU A 87 2.84 -2.42 12.92
C GLU A 87 4.21 -1.76 13.01
N SER A 88 5.28 -2.43 12.57
CA SER A 88 6.60 -1.79 12.48
C SER A 88 6.60 -0.61 11.50
N GLY A 89 5.88 -0.74 10.38
CA GLY A 89 5.68 0.34 9.44
C GLY A 89 4.88 1.50 10.04
N GLU A 90 3.82 1.20 10.79
CA GLU A 90 3.04 2.22 11.51
C GLU A 90 3.85 2.93 12.60
N PHE A 91 4.75 2.22 13.27
CA PHE A 91 5.63 2.79 14.29
C PHE A 91 6.74 3.66 13.69
N PHE A 92 7.50 3.14 12.72
CA PHE A 92 8.63 3.86 12.14
C PHE A 92 8.21 4.94 11.13
N GLY A 93 7.06 4.79 10.48
CA GLY A 93 6.57 5.70 9.45
C GLY A 93 6.52 7.17 9.91
N PRO A 94 5.79 7.51 10.99
CA PRO A 94 5.73 8.88 11.51
C PRO A 94 7.09 9.44 11.91
N ILE A 95 7.98 8.60 12.46
CA ILE A 95 9.34 9.03 12.86
C ILE A 95 10.14 9.45 11.63
N ILE A 96 10.14 8.63 10.57
CA ILE A 96 10.89 8.90 9.34
C ILE A 96 10.29 10.09 8.60
N VAL A 97 8.96 10.14 8.47
CA VAL A 97 8.25 11.23 7.79
C VAL A 97 8.43 12.55 8.54
N GLY A 98 8.31 12.55 9.87
CA GLY A 98 8.53 13.72 10.72
C GLY A 98 9.97 14.24 10.61
N SER A 99 10.95 13.34 10.72
CA SER A 99 12.36 13.70 10.53
C SER A 99 12.62 14.30 9.15
N SER A 100 12.02 13.73 8.10
CA SER A 100 12.12 14.28 6.74
C SER A 100 11.52 15.69 6.63
N MET A 101 10.41 15.95 7.33
CA MET A 101 9.81 17.28 7.40
C MET A 101 10.69 18.27 8.18
N ASP A 102 11.43 17.83 9.20
CA ASP A 102 12.38 18.70 9.91
C ASP A 102 13.54 19.16 9.01
N TYR A 103 14.05 18.28 8.13
CA TYR A 103 15.16 18.61 7.23
C TYR A 103 14.74 19.35 5.96
N PHE A 104 13.62 18.96 5.34
CA PHE A 104 13.19 19.46 4.03
C PHE A 104 11.98 20.42 4.10
N GLY A 105 11.45 20.67 5.31
CA GLY A 105 10.19 21.37 5.50
C GLY A 105 8.98 20.52 5.09
N ASN A 106 7.80 21.15 4.95
CA ASN A 106 6.54 20.45 4.67
C ASN A 106 6.57 19.53 3.43
N ILE A 107 7.41 19.83 2.43
CA ILE A 107 7.54 18.99 1.23
C ILE A 107 8.22 17.64 1.52
N GLY A 108 8.96 17.53 2.62
CA GLY A 108 9.53 16.27 3.10
C GLY A 108 8.48 15.18 3.34
N PHE A 109 7.23 15.56 3.65
CA PHE A 109 6.09 14.64 3.70
C PHE A 109 5.87 13.93 2.36
N ILE A 110 5.82 14.70 1.26
CA ILE A 110 5.61 14.18 -0.09
C ILE A 110 6.79 13.29 -0.51
N TYR A 111 8.03 13.73 -0.27
CA TYR A 111 9.21 12.94 -0.62
C TYR A 111 9.25 11.59 0.09
N SER A 112 8.87 11.56 1.37
CA SER A 112 8.82 10.32 2.15
C SER A 112 7.78 9.35 1.59
N LEU A 113 6.56 9.82 1.33
CA LEU A 113 5.50 8.99 0.77
C LEU A 113 5.86 8.43 -0.61
N ILE A 114 6.37 9.28 -1.53
CA ILE A 114 6.78 8.84 -2.86
C ILE A 114 7.90 7.80 -2.75
N SER A 115 8.89 8.01 -1.89
CA SER A 115 10.02 7.09 -1.75
C SER A 115 9.58 5.70 -1.29
N PHE A 116 8.77 5.60 -0.21
CA PHE A 116 8.30 4.30 0.30
C PHE A 116 7.34 3.59 -0.66
N THR A 117 6.40 4.33 -1.26
CA THR A 117 5.44 3.77 -2.20
C THR A 117 6.11 3.33 -3.50
N PHE A 118 7.08 4.10 -4.00
CA PHE A 118 7.86 3.74 -5.17
C PHE A 118 8.71 2.49 -4.91
N LEU A 119 9.42 2.41 -3.78
CA LEU A 119 10.23 1.24 -3.42
C LEU A 119 9.39 -0.03 -3.30
N SER A 120 8.23 0.05 -2.63
CA SER A 120 7.32 -1.09 -2.48
C SER A 120 6.71 -1.53 -3.81
N LEU A 121 6.32 -0.59 -4.67
CA LEU A 121 5.81 -0.87 -6.02
C LEU A 121 6.90 -1.50 -6.90
N LEU A 122 8.12 -0.95 -6.89
CA LEU A 122 9.26 -1.47 -7.64
C LEU A 122 9.58 -2.91 -7.24
N PHE A 123 9.68 -3.18 -5.93
CA PHE A 123 9.86 -4.54 -5.42
C PHE A 123 8.72 -5.48 -5.84
N GLY A 124 7.48 -4.99 -5.78
CA GLY A 124 6.29 -5.69 -6.25
C GLY A 124 6.38 -6.07 -7.73
N LEU A 125 6.79 -5.15 -8.60
CA LEU A 125 6.93 -5.39 -10.04
C LEU A 125 8.08 -6.35 -10.35
N ILE A 126 9.28 -6.14 -9.77
CA ILE A 126 10.44 -7.01 -9.96
C ILE A 126 10.09 -8.46 -9.59
N ARG A 127 9.47 -8.67 -8.42
CA ARG A 127 9.06 -10.01 -7.98
C ARG A 127 8.02 -10.63 -8.93
N THR A 128 7.13 -9.83 -9.50
CA THR A 128 6.11 -10.31 -10.44
C THR A 128 6.75 -10.77 -11.74
N VAL A 129 7.67 -9.99 -12.30
CA VAL A 129 8.43 -10.34 -13.51
C VAL A 129 9.30 -11.57 -13.28
N TYR A 130 10.00 -11.64 -12.14
CA TYR A 130 10.84 -12.78 -11.79
C TYR A 130 10.06 -14.10 -11.72
N ILE A 131 8.88 -14.10 -11.05
CA ILE A 131 8.04 -15.29 -10.95
C ILE A 131 7.47 -15.68 -12.32
N LYS A 132 7.07 -14.69 -13.13
CA LYS A 132 6.57 -14.93 -14.49
C LYS A 132 7.63 -15.61 -15.37
N ASN A 133 8.86 -15.08 -15.37
CA ASN A 133 9.99 -15.66 -16.08
C ASN A 133 10.34 -17.09 -15.59
N LYS A 134 10.31 -17.32 -14.27
CA LYS A 134 10.55 -18.66 -13.70
C LYS A 134 9.51 -19.68 -14.16
N ASN A 135 8.27 -19.25 -14.37
CA ASN A 135 7.17 -20.11 -14.79
C ASN A 135 7.05 -20.27 -16.32
N GLY A 136 7.91 -19.61 -17.10
CA GLY A 136 7.93 -19.72 -18.57
C GLY A 136 6.72 -19.13 -19.28
N ILE A 137 6.02 -18.17 -18.65
CA ILE A 137 4.84 -17.46 -19.19
C ILE A 137 5.23 -16.02 -19.54
#